data_AF-A0A7X1ISY7-F1
#
_entry.id   AF-A0A7X1ISY7-F1
#
_cell.length_a   1.000
_cell.length_b   1.000
_cell.length_c   1.000
_cell.angle_alpha   90.00
_cell.angle_beta   90.00
_cell.angle_gamma   90.00
#
_symmetry.space_group_name_H-M   'P 1'
#
loop_
_entity.id
_entity.type
_entity.pdbx_description
1 polymer ?
#
loop_
_entity_poly.entity_id
_entity_poly.type
_entity_poly.pdbx_seq_one_letter_code
_entity_poly.pdbx_strand_id
1 'polypeptide(L)'
;MYWITEEEEYVYGNSREGSDLWALLSDWSESEDEEEWERHVPLFAGIVSRWCRKGYIDVYEGPEPPAWMDGRRITGAELDRLLADPAAWRYREHPDSVFGLALGENVREIAEPPEPPEEPQAPAAPAR
;
A
#
# COMPACT_ATOMS: atom_id res chain seq x y z
N MET A 1 -1.19 18.46 1.88
CA MET A 1 -0.04 18.12 2.75
C MET A 1 -0.37 16.77 3.34
N TYR A 2 0.04 15.71 2.65
CA TYR A 2 -0.12 14.35 3.15
C TYR A 2 0.97 14.12 4.20
N TRP A 3 0.63 13.54 5.35
CA TRP A 3 1.58 13.12 6.40
C TRP A 3 2.17 11.73 6.11
N ILE A 4 1.83 11.17 4.96
CA ILE A 4 2.45 9.98 4.37
C ILE A 4 3.53 10.42 3.37
N THR A 5 4.50 9.56 3.09
CA THR A 5 5.54 9.84 2.08
C THR A 5 4.99 9.83 0.66
N GLU A 6 5.78 10.29 -0.32
CA GLU A 6 5.39 10.23 -1.73
C GLU A 6 5.18 8.78 -2.19
N GLU A 7 6.06 7.87 -1.80
CA GLU A 7 5.93 6.44 -2.12
C GLU A 7 4.65 5.85 -1.51
N GLU A 8 4.32 6.26 -0.29
CA GLU A 8 3.07 5.88 0.37
C GLU A 8 1.84 6.47 -0.33
N GLU A 9 1.93 7.67 -0.90
CA GLU A 9 0.86 8.27 -1.71
C GLU A 9 0.57 7.43 -2.96
N TYR A 10 1.60 6.90 -3.63
CA TYR A 10 1.43 5.97 -4.76
C TYR A 10 0.76 4.66 -4.34
N VAL A 11 1.15 4.09 -3.19
CA VAL A 11 0.49 2.89 -2.65
C VAL A 11 -0.99 3.17 -2.35
N TYR A 12 -1.30 4.34 -1.77
CA TYR A 12 -2.68 4.74 -1.50
C TYR A 12 -3.50 4.90 -2.79
N GLY A 13 -2.96 5.61 -3.79
CA GLY A 13 -3.60 5.81 -5.09
C GLY A 13 -3.93 4.49 -5.78
N ASN A 14 -2.92 3.61 -5.91
CA ASN A 14 -3.10 2.30 -6.53
C ASN A 14 -4.06 1.40 -5.75
N SER A 15 -4.02 1.44 -4.41
CA SER A 15 -4.97 0.68 -3.58
C SER A 15 -6.41 1.19 -3.68
N ARG A 16 -6.59 2.49 -3.95
CA ARG A 16 -7.90 3.09 -4.18
C ARG A 16 -8.47 2.71 -5.55
N GLU A 17 -7.61 2.55 -6.56
CA GLU A 17 -8.00 2.15 -7.91
C GLU A 17 -8.21 0.64 -8.05
N GLY A 18 -7.71 -0.14 -7.09
CA GLY A 18 -7.79 -1.60 -7.13
C GLY A 18 -6.70 -2.22 -8.02
N SER A 19 -5.59 -1.49 -8.22
CA SER A 19 -4.53 -1.82 -9.17
C SER A 19 -3.73 -3.04 -8.74
N ASP A 20 -3.15 -3.72 -9.72
CA ASP A 20 -2.23 -4.82 -9.50
C ASP A 20 -0.88 -4.34 -8.93
N LEU A 21 -0.14 -5.23 -8.25
CA LEU A 21 1.18 -4.93 -7.68
C LEU A 21 2.19 -4.39 -8.71
N TRP A 22 2.15 -4.89 -9.95
CA TRP A 22 3.05 -4.44 -11.02
C TRP A 22 2.73 -3.00 -11.46
N ALA A 23 1.43 -2.62 -11.45
CA ALA A 23 0.99 -1.30 -11.88
C ALA A 23 1.50 -0.20 -10.94
N LEU A 24 1.59 -0.48 -9.63
CA LEU A 24 2.22 0.41 -8.65
C LEU A 24 3.67 0.76 -9.02
N LEU A 25 4.43 -0.20 -9.56
CA LEU A 25 5.81 0.03 -9.98
C LEU A 25 5.88 0.83 -11.29
N SER A 26 4.99 0.51 -12.24
CA SER A 26 4.85 1.24 -13.49
C SER A 26 4.52 2.71 -13.24
N ASP A 27 3.51 2.99 -12.41
CA ASP A 27 3.11 4.34 -12.03
C ASP A 27 4.23 5.11 -11.34
N TRP A 28 4.90 4.48 -10.35
CA TRP A 28 5.99 5.11 -9.62
C TRP A 28 7.17 5.48 -10.52
N SER A 29 7.55 4.56 -11.40
CA SER A 29 8.70 4.74 -12.30
C SER A 29 8.41 5.67 -13.47
N GLU A 30 7.13 5.95 -13.76
CA GLU A 30 6.66 6.61 -14.99
C GLU A 30 7.25 5.95 -16.27
N SER A 31 7.50 4.64 -16.21
CA SER A 31 8.27 3.88 -17.20
C SER A 31 7.56 2.59 -17.60
N GLU A 32 7.83 2.13 -18.82
CA GLU A 32 7.43 0.80 -19.33
C GLU A 32 8.55 -0.25 -19.17
N ASP A 33 9.71 0.13 -18.60
CA ASP A 33 10.86 -0.76 -18.41
C ASP A 33 10.73 -1.61 -17.13
N GLU A 34 10.42 -2.89 -17.29
CA GLU A 34 10.31 -3.84 -16.17
C GLU A 34 11.64 -3.99 -15.38
N GLU A 35 12.81 -3.79 -16.00
CA GLU A 35 14.08 -3.84 -15.26
C GLU A 35 14.24 -2.65 -14.31
N GLU A 36 13.61 -1.51 -14.64
CA GLU A 36 13.54 -0.36 -13.75
C GLU A 36 12.59 -0.64 -12.58
N TRP A 37 11.42 -1.21 -12.87
CA TRP A 37 10.41 -1.57 -11.86
C TRP A 37 10.98 -2.50 -10.78
N GLU A 38 11.74 -3.52 -11.19
CA GLU A 38 12.33 -4.50 -10.26
C GLU A 38 13.22 -3.87 -9.18
N ARG A 39 13.86 -2.72 -9.47
CA ARG A 39 14.71 -2.01 -8.51
C ARG A 39 13.90 -1.41 -7.36
N HIS A 40 12.61 -1.17 -7.57
CA HIS A 40 11.70 -0.57 -6.61
C HIS A 40 10.92 -1.60 -5.78
N VAL A 41 10.94 -2.88 -6.18
CA VAL A 41 10.25 -3.97 -5.47
C VAL A 41 10.56 -3.99 -3.96
N PRO A 42 11.82 -3.93 -3.49
CA PRO A 42 12.10 -3.99 -2.06
C PRO A 42 11.47 -2.85 -1.25
N LEU A 43 11.40 -1.64 -1.85
CA LEU A 43 10.81 -0.46 -1.24
C LEU A 43 9.29 -0.63 -1.09
N PHE A 44 8.61 -0.94 -2.19
CA PHE A 44 7.15 -1.09 -2.19
C PHE A 44 6.68 -2.33 -1.45
N ALA A 45 7.40 -3.44 -1.52
CA ALA A 45 7.14 -4.62 -0.69
C ALA A 45 7.16 -4.26 0.81
N GLY A 46 8.12 -3.43 1.24
CA GLY A 46 8.20 -2.96 2.62
C GLY A 46 7.03 -2.07 3.03
N ILE A 47 6.60 -1.16 2.16
CA ILE A 47 5.45 -0.27 2.42
C ILE A 47 4.16 -1.08 2.46
N VAL A 48 3.90 -1.91 1.45
CA VAL A 48 2.70 -2.76 1.35
C VAL A 48 2.60 -3.68 2.56
N SER A 49 3.70 -4.37 2.93
CA SER A 49 3.72 -5.23 4.12
C SER A 49 3.38 -4.45 5.40
N ARG A 50 3.97 -3.27 5.60
CA ARG A 50 3.69 -2.41 6.76
C ARG A 50 2.23 -1.97 6.80
N TRP A 51 1.68 -1.56 5.66
CA TRP A 51 0.31 -1.05 5.58
C TRP A 51 -0.73 -2.15 5.73
N CYS A 52 -0.50 -3.34 5.17
CA CYS A 52 -1.36 -4.51 5.42
C CYS A 52 -1.39 -4.89 6.90
N ARG A 53 -0.24 -4.87 7.60
CA ARG A 53 -0.20 -5.16 9.05
C ARG A 53 -0.96 -4.14 9.89
N LYS A 54 -1.08 -2.91 9.41
CA LYS A 54 -1.89 -1.85 10.04
C LYS A 54 -3.36 -1.86 9.59
N GLY A 55 -3.72 -2.68 8.59
CA GLY A 55 -5.06 -2.74 8.03
C GLY A 55 -5.42 -1.55 7.15
N TYR A 56 -4.44 -0.81 6.64
CA TYR A 56 -4.67 0.36 5.77
C TYR A 56 -5.01 -0.04 4.34
N ILE A 57 -4.42 -1.15 3.90
CA ILE A 57 -4.66 -1.77 2.60
C ILE A 57 -4.69 -3.28 2.76
N ASP A 58 -5.16 -3.96 1.72
CA ASP A 58 -5.18 -5.40 1.58
C ASP A 58 -4.62 -5.83 0.23
N VAL A 59 -4.08 -7.05 0.18
CA VAL A 59 -3.64 -7.71 -1.05
C VAL A 59 -4.56 -8.89 -1.32
N TYR A 60 -5.02 -9.02 -2.55
CA TYR A 60 -5.89 -10.10 -3.01
C TYR A 60 -5.24 -10.84 -4.17
N GLU A 61 -5.40 -12.15 -4.20
CA GLU A 61 -5.12 -12.99 -5.36
C GLU A 61 -6.44 -13.36 -6.03
N GLY A 62 -6.59 -13.04 -7.31
CA GLY A 62 -7.81 -13.28 -8.07
C GLY A 62 -7.53 -13.69 -9.51
N PRO A 63 -8.56 -14.18 -10.24
CA PRO A 63 -8.42 -14.56 -11.63
C PRO A 63 -8.31 -13.35 -12.57
N GLU A 64 -8.89 -12.21 -12.20
CA GLU A 64 -8.93 -10.99 -13.01
C GLU A 64 -8.90 -9.73 -12.12
N PRO A 65 -8.42 -8.58 -12.63
CA PRO A 65 -8.53 -7.31 -11.94
C PRO A 65 -9.96 -6.73 -11.96
N PRO A 66 -10.37 -5.98 -10.92
CA PRO A 66 -9.66 -5.82 -9.65
C PRO A 66 -9.83 -7.08 -8.77
N ALA A 67 -8.71 -7.61 -8.28
CA ALA A 67 -8.65 -8.90 -7.61
C ALA A 67 -9.52 -9.02 -6.34
N TRP A 68 -9.88 -7.90 -5.70
CA TRP A 68 -10.63 -7.90 -4.44
C TRP A 68 -12.11 -8.32 -4.58
N MET A 69 -12.68 -8.32 -5.79
CA MET A 69 -14.09 -8.66 -5.99
C MET A 69 -14.37 -10.16 -5.86
N ASP A 70 -13.57 -10.98 -6.55
CA ASP A 70 -13.74 -12.43 -6.64
C ASP A 70 -12.52 -13.22 -6.13
N GLY A 71 -11.49 -12.51 -5.68
CA GLY A 71 -10.25 -13.09 -5.19
C GLY A 71 -10.25 -13.38 -3.70
N ARG A 72 -9.13 -13.95 -3.25
CA ARG A 72 -8.85 -14.30 -1.86
C ARG A 72 -7.87 -13.30 -1.27
N ARG A 73 -8.21 -12.73 -0.11
CA ARG A 73 -7.30 -11.90 0.67
C ARG A 73 -6.08 -12.72 1.12
N ILE A 74 -4.89 -12.21 0.85
CA ILE A 74 -3.62 -12.79 1.26
C ILE A 74 -3.17 -12.14 2.58
N THR A 75 -2.74 -12.96 3.55
CA THR A 75 -2.41 -12.48 4.90
C THR A 75 -1.20 -13.20 5.52
N GLY A 76 -0.64 -12.62 6.59
CA GLY A 76 0.38 -13.26 7.42
C GLY A 76 1.63 -13.68 6.63
N ALA A 77 2.15 -14.88 6.92
CA ALA A 77 3.36 -15.39 6.29
C ALA A 77 3.21 -15.63 4.78
N GLU A 78 1.98 -15.76 4.28
CA GLU A 78 1.74 -15.88 2.84
C GLU A 78 1.97 -14.54 2.14
N LEU A 79 1.48 -13.45 2.73
CA LEU A 79 1.75 -12.10 2.25
C LEU A 79 3.24 -11.81 2.20
N ASP A 80 3.97 -12.15 3.27
CA ASP A 80 5.41 -11.91 3.33
C ASP A 80 6.18 -12.68 2.23
N ARG A 81 5.73 -13.90 1.87
CA ARG A 81 6.32 -14.67 0.77
C ARG A 81 5.98 -14.08 -0.59
N LEU A 82 4.72 -13.68 -0.80
CA LEU A 82 4.27 -13.07 -2.03
C LEU A 82 5.06 -11.79 -2.32
N LEU A 83 5.15 -10.89 -1.35
CA LEU A 83 5.83 -9.61 -1.53
C LEU A 83 7.34 -9.78 -1.72
N ALA A 84 7.92 -10.89 -1.25
CA ALA A 84 9.32 -11.22 -1.47
C ALA A 84 9.59 -11.92 -2.82
N ASP A 85 8.56 -12.35 -3.55
CA ASP A 85 8.70 -13.01 -4.86
C ASP A 85 8.66 -11.97 -5.99
N PRO A 86 9.78 -11.71 -6.69
CA PRO A 86 9.80 -10.77 -7.81
C PRO A 86 8.80 -11.12 -8.90
N ALA A 87 8.45 -12.41 -9.07
CA ALA A 87 7.52 -12.84 -10.09
C ALA A 87 6.07 -12.39 -9.85
N ALA A 88 5.73 -12.02 -8.61
CA ALA A 88 4.42 -11.45 -8.24
C ALA A 88 4.28 -9.96 -8.62
N TRP A 89 5.40 -9.29 -8.93
CA TRP A 89 5.47 -7.88 -9.28
C TRP A 89 5.63 -7.62 -10.78
N ARG A 90 5.72 -8.68 -11.59
CA ARG A 90 5.90 -8.57 -13.04
C ARG A 90 4.56 -8.51 -13.76
N TYR A 91 4.50 -7.70 -14.80
CA TYR A 91 3.37 -7.72 -15.72
C TYR A 91 3.34 -9.06 -16.47
N ARG A 92 2.13 -9.57 -16.71
CA ARG A 92 1.90 -10.71 -17.59
C ARG A 92 0.64 -10.42 -18.39
N GLU A 93 0.71 -10.57 -19.71
CA GLU A 93 -0.43 -10.35 -20.59
C GLU A 93 -1.56 -11.38 -20.33
N HIS A 94 -1.19 -12.61 -19.96
CA HIS A 94 -2.12 -13.69 -19.65
C HIS A 94 -1.68 -14.43 -18.36
N PRO A 95 -1.88 -13.82 -17.19
CA PRO A 95 -1.54 -14.47 -15.93
C PRO A 95 -2.58 -15.53 -15.55
N ASP A 96 -2.14 -16.59 -14.86
CA ASP A 96 -3.06 -17.54 -14.22
C ASP A 96 -3.80 -16.90 -13.02
N SER A 97 -3.19 -15.86 -12.44
CA SER A 97 -3.73 -15.09 -11.30
C SER A 97 -3.09 -13.70 -11.25
N VAL A 98 -3.86 -12.71 -10.81
CA VAL A 98 -3.40 -11.34 -10.54
C VAL A 98 -3.34 -11.05 -9.03
N PHE A 99 -2.45 -10.14 -8.64
CA PHE A 99 -2.29 -9.70 -7.25
C PHE A 99 -2.68 -8.23 -7.12
N GLY A 100 -3.89 -7.97 -6.66
CA GLY A 100 -4.48 -6.63 -6.58
C GLY A 100 -4.39 -6.02 -5.19
N LEU A 101 -4.20 -4.71 -5.13
CA LEU A 101 -4.30 -3.89 -3.93
C LEU A 101 -5.74 -3.44 -3.71
N ALA A 102 -6.14 -3.24 -2.45
CA ALA A 102 -7.42 -2.63 -2.09
C ALA A 102 -7.30 -1.84 -0.80
N LEU A 103 -8.15 -0.83 -0.60
CA LEU A 103 -8.21 -0.11 0.68
C LEU A 103 -8.73 -1.03 1.79
N GLY A 104 -8.05 -0.98 2.94
CA GLY A 104 -8.41 -1.72 4.13
C GLY A 104 -9.34 -0.92 5.06
N GLU A 105 -9.82 -1.59 6.10
CA GLU A 105 -10.79 -1.02 7.05
C GLU A 105 -10.24 0.18 7.83
N ASN A 106 -8.92 0.23 8.06
CA ASN A 106 -8.27 1.29 8.84
C ASN A 106 -7.72 2.43 7.98
N VAL A 107 -8.05 2.49 6.68
CA VAL A 107 -7.54 3.52 5.75
C VAL A 107 -7.82 4.96 6.22
N ARG A 108 -8.85 5.18 7.05
CA ARG A 108 -9.16 6.52 7.57
C ARG A 108 -8.03 7.12 8.41
N GLU A 109 -7.22 6.28 9.06
CA GLU A 109 -6.06 6.73 9.85
C GLU A 109 -4.96 7.38 9.00
N ILE A 110 -4.93 7.11 7.68
CA ILE A 110 -4.02 7.76 6.74
C ILE A 110 -4.70 8.85 5.90
N ALA A 111 -6.00 9.08 6.10
CA ALA A 111 -6.78 10.12 5.43
C ALA A 111 -7.00 11.40 6.26
N GLU A 112 -6.74 11.35 7.58
CA GLU A 112 -6.76 12.50 8.50
C GLU A 112 -5.39 12.80 9.13
N PRO A 113 -4.95 14.08 9.18
CA PRO A 113 -3.67 14.42 9.79
C PRO A 113 -3.68 14.06 11.27
N PRO A 114 -2.54 13.62 11.83
CA PRO A 114 -2.47 13.33 13.26
C PRO A 114 -2.86 14.59 14.05
N GLU A 115 -3.66 14.42 15.10
CA GLU A 115 -3.96 15.53 16.01
C GLU A 115 -2.64 16.11 16.54
N PRO A 116 -2.49 17.45 16.57
CA PRO A 116 -1.31 18.06 17.15
C PRO A 116 -1.18 17.60 18.61
N PRO A 117 0.06 17.37 19.11
CA PRO A 117 0.25 16.98 20.50
C PRO A 117 -0.41 18.02 21.42
N GLU A 118 -1.20 17.56 22.40
CA GLU A 118 -1.73 18.43 23.45
C GLU A 118 -0.54 19.16 24.10
N GLU A 119 -0.46 20.48 23.88
CA GLU A 119 0.50 21.30 24.61
C GLU A 119 0.22 21.14 26.10
N PRO A 120 1.23 20.86 26.94
CA PRO A 120 1.02 20.79 28.37
C PRO A 120 0.47 22.13 28.85
N GLN A 121 -0.79 22.13 29.30
CA GLN A 121 -1.44 23.33 29.83
C GLN A 121 -0.56 23.89 30.94
N ALA A 122 0.00 25.08 30.70
CA ALA A 122 0.76 25.78 31.72
C ALA A 122 -0.14 25.97 32.95
N PRO A 123 0.34 25.63 34.17
CA PRO A 123 -0.49 25.76 35.36
C PRO A 123 -0.92 27.23 35.50
N ALA A 124 -2.23 27.43 35.72
CA ALA A 124 -2.81 28.74 35.91
C ALA A 124 -2.04 29.52 36.98
N ALA A 125 -1.53 30.69 36.61
CA ALA A 125 -0.84 31.57 37.54
C ALA A 125 -1.78 31.97 38.68
N PRO A 126 -1.35 31.94 39.95
CA PRO A 126 -2.20 32.34 41.06
C PRO A 126 -2.57 33.82 40.93
N ALA A 127 -3.87 34.10 41.02
CA ALA A 127 -4.40 35.46 41.06
C ALA A 127 -3.80 36.23 42.26
N ARG A 128 -3.33 37.45 42.01
CA ARG A 128 -2.87 38.40 43.04
C ARG A 128 -4.02 39.18 43.62
#